data_AF-A0A7C9AZA4-F1
#
_entry.id   AF-A0A7C9AZA4-F1
#
_cell.length_a   1.000
_cell.length_b   1.000
_cell.length_c   1.000
_cell.angle_alpha   90.00
_cell.angle_beta   90.00
_cell.angle_gamma   90.00
#
_symmetry.space_group_name_H-M   'P 1'
#
loop_
_entity.id
_entity.type
_entity.pdbx_description
1 polymer ?
#
loop_
_entity_poly.entity_id
_entity_poly.type
_entity_poly.pdbx_seq_one_letter_code
_entity_poly.pdbx_strand_id
1 'polypeptide(L)'
;IPFSTQRSRIDVSALPSDPGERKPMSQYHPDERDEVRRAYLQKGPSQPRNHAFPQISMYGNMRRFNVAWFGEYNNWLEYSIKEDAAFCLCCYLFKTDEVSHFGGDAFTSKGFRGWNKMIRFKKHVGGVNSVHNQCVKRCEDLMMQRQSIQTALDKQSEQAKADYRTRLTASVDVARLLLVEGI
;
A
#
# COMPACT_ATOMS: atom_id res chain seq x y z
N ILE A 1 -7.39 30.79 -21.13
CA ILE A 1 -6.97 30.52 -19.73
C ILE A 1 -6.85 29.00 -19.58
N PRO A 2 -5.66 28.38 -19.51
CA PRO A 2 -5.58 26.97 -19.20
C PRO A 2 -5.60 26.81 -17.68
N PHE A 3 -6.61 26.09 -17.17
CA PHE A 3 -6.57 25.55 -15.82
C PHE A 3 -5.50 24.45 -15.78
N SER A 4 -4.27 24.83 -15.44
CA SER A 4 -3.30 23.89 -14.92
C SER A 4 -3.77 23.54 -13.52
N THR A 5 -4.53 22.45 -13.39
CA THR A 5 -4.79 21.85 -12.08
C THR A 5 -3.45 21.38 -11.55
N GLN A 6 -2.88 22.16 -10.65
CA GLN A 6 -1.67 21.83 -9.92
C GLN A 6 -1.97 20.53 -9.17
N ARG A 7 -1.55 19.38 -9.73
CA ARG A 7 -1.73 18.06 -9.11
C ARG A 7 -0.98 18.07 -7.78
N SER A 8 -1.70 18.13 -6.67
CA SER A 8 -1.12 17.87 -5.36
C SER A 8 -0.72 16.39 -5.34
N ARG A 9 0.59 16.11 -5.36
CA ARG A 9 1.11 14.76 -5.10
C ARG A 9 0.47 14.23 -3.81
N ILE A 10 0.03 12.98 -3.79
CA ILE A 10 -0.49 12.36 -2.57
C ILE A 10 0.58 12.42 -1.49
N ASP A 11 0.20 12.93 -0.31
CA ASP A 11 1.02 12.80 0.87
C ASP A 11 0.90 11.36 1.40
N VAL A 12 1.82 10.51 0.98
CA VAL A 12 1.90 9.10 1.41
C VAL A 12 2.09 8.97 2.93
N SER A 13 2.62 10.00 3.59
CA SER A 13 2.82 9.99 5.04
C SER A 13 1.49 10.12 5.79
N ALA A 14 0.54 10.86 5.22
CA ALA A 14 -0.80 11.07 5.76
C ALA A 14 -1.78 9.90 5.51
N LEU A 15 -1.36 8.81 4.84
CA LEU A 15 -2.23 7.65 4.60
C LEU A 15 -2.60 6.94 5.92
N PRO A 16 -3.90 6.69 6.19
CA PRO A 16 -4.36 6.13 7.45
C PRO A 16 -3.90 4.70 7.66
N SER A 17 -3.35 4.41 8.84
CA SER A 17 -2.88 3.08 9.20
C SER A 17 -4.03 2.12 9.48
N ASP A 18 -5.13 2.58 10.10
CA ASP A 18 -6.28 1.73 10.42
C ASP A 18 -7.04 1.36 9.14
N PRO A 19 -7.26 0.05 8.85
CA PRO A 19 -7.92 -0.38 7.61
C PRO A 19 -9.37 0.10 7.49
N GLY A 20 -10.07 0.34 8.61
CA GLY A 20 -11.43 0.87 8.64
C GLY A 20 -11.52 2.36 8.29
N GLU A 21 -10.39 3.06 8.19
CA GLU A 21 -10.33 4.47 7.79
C GLU A 21 -9.87 4.66 6.34
N ARG A 22 -9.46 3.59 5.67
CA ARG A 22 -8.96 3.65 4.30
C ARG A 22 -10.12 3.79 3.33
N LYS A 23 -10.03 4.78 2.44
CA LYS A 23 -10.92 4.83 1.27
C LYS A 23 -10.56 3.71 0.27
N PRO A 24 -11.53 3.20 -0.51
CA PRO A 24 -11.27 2.20 -1.54
C PRO A 24 -10.21 2.63 -2.56
N MET A 25 -9.43 1.67 -3.07
CA MET A 25 -8.41 1.93 -4.09
C MET A 25 -8.95 2.59 -5.37
N SER A 26 -10.22 2.34 -5.71
CA SER A 26 -10.91 2.97 -6.84
C SER A 26 -11.10 4.49 -6.68
N GLN A 27 -11.12 5.01 -5.44
CA GLN A 27 -11.26 6.45 -5.15
C GLN A 27 -9.93 7.22 -5.21
N TYR A 28 -8.82 6.56 -5.50
CA TYR A 28 -7.56 7.21 -5.85
C TYR A 28 -7.45 7.36 -7.36
N HIS A 29 -6.78 8.42 -7.81
CA HIS A 29 -6.52 8.63 -9.22
C HIS A 29 -5.67 7.47 -9.78
N PRO A 30 -5.95 6.93 -10.99
CA PRO A 30 -5.20 5.80 -11.56
C PRO A 30 -3.68 5.91 -11.44
N ASP A 31 -3.12 7.06 -11.80
CA ASP A 31 -1.67 7.35 -11.73
C ASP A 31 -1.07 7.30 -10.31
N GLU A 32 -1.89 7.42 -9.26
CA GLU A 32 -1.43 7.48 -7.86
C GLU A 32 -1.60 6.13 -7.13
N ARG A 33 -2.41 5.22 -7.67
CA ARG A 33 -2.77 3.96 -7.00
C ARG A 33 -1.54 3.12 -6.67
N ASP A 34 -0.58 3.04 -7.58
CA ASP A 34 0.63 2.25 -7.35
C ASP A 34 1.56 2.87 -6.30
N GLU A 35 1.61 4.20 -6.22
CA GLU A 35 2.33 4.90 -5.16
C GLU A 35 1.68 4.62 -3.79
N VAL A 36 0.35 4.72 -3.70
CA VAL A 36 -0.41 4.40 -2.49
C VAL A 36 -0.24 2.93 -2.09
N ARG A 37 -0.29 2.00 -3.05
CA ARG A 37 -0.06 0.56 -2.82
C ARG A 37 1.32 0.32 -2.23
N ARG A 38 2.37 0.90 -2.82
CA ARG A 38 3.74 0.77 -2.32
C ARG A 38 3.89 1.36 -0.93
N ALA A 39 3.27 2.51 -0.64
CA ALA A 39 3.31 3.11 0.68
C ALA A 39 2.71 2.18 1.75
N TYR A 40 1.56 1.56 1.48
CA TYR A 40 0.98 0.57 2.39
C TYR A 40 1.81 -0.71 2.51
N LEU A 41 2.36 -1.23 1.41
CA LEU A 41 3.23 -2.41 1.46
C LEU A 41 4.51 -2.16 2.25
N GLN A 42 5.08 -0.96 2.18
CA GLN A 42 6.24 -0.57 2.96
C GLN A 42 5.91 -0.40 4.45
N LYS A 43 4.72 0.10 4.79
CA LYS A 43 4.22 0.16 6.18
C LYS A 43 3.93 -1.23 6.75
N GLY A 44 3.48 -2.16 5.90
CA GLY A 44 3.04 -3.50 6.30
C GLY A 44 1.62 -3.51 6.88
N PRO A 45 1.10 -4.70 7.25
CA PRO A 45 -0.24 -4.85 7.79
C PRO A 45 -0.39 -4.17 9.15
N SER A 46 -1.51 -3.47 9.35
CA SER A 46 -1.82 -2.82 10.63
C SER A 46 -2.22 -3.83 11.71
N GLN A 47 -1.30 -4.07 12.64
CA GLN A 47 -1.46 -5.07 13.73
C GLN A 47 -1.30 -4.42 15.11
N PRO A 48 -2.25 -3.57 15.54
CA PRO A 48 -2.18 -2.92 16.83
C PRO A 48 -2.29 -3.94 17.97
N ARG A 49 -1.40 -3.87 18.96
CA ARG A 49 -1.37 -4.80 20.11
C ARG A 49 -1.69 -4.12 21.46
N ASN A 50 -1.48 -2.82 21.53
CA ASN A 50 -1.56 -2.04 22.77
C ASN A 50 -2.94 -1.37 22.91
N HIS A 51 -4.02 -2.15 22.80
CA HIS A 51 -5.37 -1.68 23.07
C HIS A 51 -6.26 -2.81 23.58
N ALA A 52 -7.40 -2.45 24.17
CA ALA A 52 -8.40 -3.44 24.54
C ALA A 52 -9.14 -3.93 23.28
N PHE A 53 -9.22 -5.25 23.10
CA PHE A 53 -10.06 -5.87 22.08
C PHE A 53 -11.48 -6.04 22.63
N PRO A 54 -12.49 -5.39 22.03
CA PRO A 54 -13.88 -5.51 22.46
C PRO A 54 -14.35 -6.96 22.47
N GLN A 55 -15.24 -7.28 23.42
CA GLN A 55 -15.89 -8.59 23.47
C GLN A 55 -17.31 -8.46 22.94
N ILE A 56 -17.70 -9.39 22.08
CA ILE A 56 -19.06 -9.51 21.54
C ILE A 56 -19.63 -10.88 21.86
N SER A 57 -20.93 -10.92 22.19
CA SER A 57 -21.64 -12.18 22.46
C SER A 57 -21.89 -12.91 21.15
N MET A 58 -21.42 -14.15 21.07
CA MET A 58 -21.61 -15.05 19.95
C MET A 58 -22.09 -16.40 20.44
N TYR A 59 -23.35 -16.73 20.13
CA TYR A 59 -23.96 -18.01 20.54
C TYR A 59 -23.77 -18.27 22.05
N GLY A 60 -24.09 -17.27 22.88
CA GLY A 60 -23.99 -17.35 24.34
C GLY A 60 -22.56 -17.27 24.91
N ASN A 61 -21.53 -17.14 24.07
CA ASN A 61 -20.15 -17.05 24.51
C ASN A 61 -19.55 -15.67 24.17
N MET A 62 -18.87 -15.05 25.13
CA MET A 62 -18.14 -13.80 24.89
C MET A 62 -16.86 -14.09 24.10
N ARG A 63 -16.76 -13.52 22.89
CA ARG A 63 -15.62 -13.70 21.99
C ARG A 63 -15.01 -12.35 21.64
N ARG A 64 -13.72 -12.35 21.36
CA ARG A 64 -12.95 -11.18 20.89
C ARG A 64 -11.93 -11.62 19.85
N PHE A 65 -11.35 -10.67 19.15
CA PHE A 65 -10.18 -10.91 18.32
C PHE A 65 -9.04 -11.50 19.18
N ASN A 66 -8.37 -12.54 18.67
CA ASN A 66 -7.22 -13.14 19.34
C ASN A 66 -5.92 -12.60 18.73
N VAL A 67 -5.14 -11.87 19.54
CA VAL A 67 -3.86 -11.26 19.15
C VAL A 67 -2.84 -12.28 18.63
N ALA A 68 -2.92 -13.54 19.06
CA ALA A 68 -2.04 -14.60 18.57
C ALA A 68 -2.18 -14.82 17.05
N TRP A 69 -3.33 -14.49 16.47
CA TRP A 69 -3.54 -14.59 15.01
C TRP A 69 -2.62 -13.67 14.22
N PHE A 70 -2.13 -12.56 14.78
CA PHE A 70 -1.09 -11.77 14.13
C PHE A 70 0.22 -12.54 13.97
N GLY A 71 0.53 -13.49 14.87
CA GLY A 71 1.70 -14.35 14.70
C GLY A 71 1.51 -15.37 13.58
N GLU A 72 0.32 -15.98 13.50
CA GLU A 72 0.00 -17.01 12.50
C GLU A 72 -0.19 -16.42 11.07
N TYR A 73 -0.74 -15.21 10.98
CA TYR A 73 -1.08 -14.54 9.72
C TYR A 73 -0.37 -13.19 9.58
N ASN A 74 0.90 -13.14 10.00
CA ASN A 74 1.70 -11.92 10.12
C ASN A 74 1.78 -11.08 8.85
N ASN A 75 1.82 -11.70 7.67
CA ASN A 75 2.10 -11.03 6.40
C ASN A 75 0.90 -10.27 5.81
N TRP A 76 -0.32 -10.51 6.29
CA TRP A 76 -1.52 -9.95 5.65
C TRP A 76 -2.64 -9.55 6.59
N LEU A 77 -2.74 -10.17 7.78
CA LEU A 77 -3.87 -9.95 8.68
C LEU A 77 -3.77 -8.57 9.31
N GLU A 78 -4.81 -7.78 9.15
CA GLU A 78 -4.95 -6.47 9.76
C GLU A 78 -6.14 -6.44 10.71
N TYR A 79 -6.11 -5.52 11.67
CA TYR A 79 -7.25 -5.26 12.55
C TYR A 79 -7.54 -3.76 12.58
N SER A 80 -8.81 -3.41 12.43
CA SER A 80 -9.31 -2.06 12.67
C SER A 80 -9.79 -1.94 14.11
N ILE A 81 -9.23 -0.99 14.86
CA ILE A 81 -9.72 -0.64 16.20
C ILE A 81 -11.10 0.00 16.06
N LYS A 82 -11.25 0.86 15.05
CA LYS A 82 -12.48 1.61 14.80
C LYS A 82 -13.67 0.70 14.48
N GLU A 83 -13.48 -0.29 13.63
CA GLU A 83 -14.54 -1.19 13.17
C GLU A 83 -14.67 -2.46 14.02
N ASP A 84 -13.73 -2.71 14.93
CA ASP A 84 -13.57 -3.98 15.66
C ASP A 84 -13.68 -5.17 14.70
N ALA A 85 -12.86 -5.15 13.64
CA ALA A 85 -12.95 -6.10 12.54
C ALA A 85 -11.58 -6.40 11.93
N ALA A 86 -11.42 -7.62 11.43
CA ALA A 86 -10.21 -8.08 10.76
C ALA A 86 -10.28 -7.84 9.25
N PHE A 87 -9.16 -7.42 8.67
CA PHE A 87 -9.04 -7.12 7.24
C PHE A 87 -7.82 -7.83 6.64
N CYS A 88 -7.70 -7.80 5.32
CA CYS A 88 -6.55 -8.32 4.59
C CYS A 88 -5.90 -7.20 3.78
N LEU A 89 -4.64 -6.90 4.07
CA LEU A 89 -3.89 -5.86 3.38
C LEU A 89 -3.83 -6.12 1.87
N CYS A 90 -3.32 -7.30 1.47
CA CYS A 90 -3.11 -7.64 0.06
C CYS A 90 -4.41 -7.55 -0.74
N CYS A 91 -5.50 -8.10 -0.18
CA CYS A 91 -6.81 -8.05 -0.82
C CYS A 91 -7.38 -6.64 -0.88
N TYR A 92 -7.18 -5.78 0.13
CA TYR A 92 -7.55 -4.37 0.04
C TYR A 92 -6.83 -3.64 -1.11
N LEU A 93 -5.52 -3.89 -1.28
CA LEU A 93 -4.68 -3.21 -2.26
C LEU A 93 -5.00 -3.59 -3.72
N PHE A 94 -5.37 -4.85 -3.96
CA PHE A 94 -5.53 -5.42 -5.30
C PHE A 94 -6.91 -6.00 -5.59
N LYS A 95 -7.91 -5.69 -4.75
CA LYS A 95 -9.30 -6.04 -5.03
C LYS A 95 -9.69 -5.56 -6.43
N THR A 96 -10.19 -6.48 -7.26
CA THR A 96 -10.82 -6.14 -8.54
C THR A 96 -12.31 -6.42 -8.48
N ASP A 97 -13.08 -5.73 -9.31
CA ASP A 97 -14.54 -5.92 -9.38
C ASP A 97 -14.89 -7.31 -9.93
N GLU A 98 -14.07 -7.88 -10.82
CA GLU A 98 -14.18 -9.26 -11.30
C GLU A 98 -14.09 -10.28 -10.15
N VAL A 99 -13.20 -10.03 -9.19
CA VAL A 99 -12.97 -10.88 -8.02
C VAL A 99 -14.12 -10.79 -7.00
N SER A 100 -14.93 -9.73 -7.04
CA SER A 100 -16.10 -9.58 -6.16
C SER A 100 -17.29 -10.49 -6.50
N HIS A 101 -17.30 -11.11 -7.68
CA HIS A 101 -18.40 -11.97 -8.15
C HIS A 101 -18.45 -13.33 -7.43
N PHE A 102 -17.36 -13.76 -6.78
CA PHE A 102 -17.28 -15.02 -6.02
C PHE A 102 -17.65 -14.87 -4.53
N GLY A 103 -18.56 -13.95 -4.22
CA GLY A 103 -18.98 -13.67 -2.84
C GLY A 103 -17.95 -12.82 -2.12
N GLY A 104 -18.13 -11.50 -2.21
CA GLY A 104 -17.24 -10.49 -1.63
C GLY A 104 -16.68 -10.91 -0.27
N ASP A 105 -15.38 -11.15 -0.26
CA ASP A 105 -14.72 -11.66 0.92
C ASP A 105 -14.74 -10.61 2.04
N ALA A 106 -15.17 -11.04 3.23
CA ALA A 106 -15.46 -10.17 4.38
C ALA A 106 -14.26 -9.33 4.81
N PHE A 107 -13.03 -9.77 4.50
CA PHE A 107 -11.78 -9.12 4.89
C PHE A 107 -11.42 -7.84 4.11
N THR A 108 -12.25 -7.38 3.16
CA THR A 108 -11.90 -6.23 2.31
C THR A 108 -12.81 -5.00 2.43
N SER A 109 -14.08 -5.17 2.78
CA SER A 109 -15.06 -4.07 2.81
C SER A 109 -15.56 -3.79 4.21
N LYS A 110 -16.32 -4.72 4.79
CA LYS A 110 -16.91 -4.57 6.14
C LYS A 110 -16.00 -5.08 7.26
N GLY A 111 -14.95 -5.80 6.90
CA GLY A 111 -14.12 -6.54 7.85
C GLY A 111 -14.82 -7.81 8.36
N PHE A 112 -14.01 -8.74 8.84
CA PHE A 112 -14.46 -9.98 9.45
C PHE A 112 -14.53 -9.83 10.96
N ARG A 113 -15.70 -10.11 11.54
CA ARG A 113 -15.93 -10.06 13.00
C ARG A 113 -16.30 -11.41 13.59
N GLY A 114 -16.24 -12.50 12.82
CA GLY A 114 -16.69 -13.84 13.22
C GLY A 114 -15.68 -14.56 14.11
N TRP A 115 -15.40 -14.05 15.32
CA TRP A 115 -14.34 -14.55 16.21
C TRP A 115 -14.44 -16.03 16.58
N ASN A 116 -15.63 -16.63 16.49
CA ASN A 116 -15.86 -18.07 16.68
C ASN A 116 -15.56 -18.94 15.44
N LYS A 117 -15.26 -18.34 14.28
CA LYS A 117 -15.09 -19.02 12.99
C LYS A 117 -13.66 -18.87 12.47
N MET A 118 -12.66 -19.22 13.27
CA MET A 118 -11.24 -19.10 12.90
C MET A 118 -10.88 -19.81 11.58
N ILE A 119 -11.58 -20.89 11.24
CA ILE A 119 -11.44 -21.59 9.94
C ILE A 119 -11.62 -20.65 8.72
N ARG A 120 -12.27 -19.49 8.90
CA ARG A 120 -12.44 -18.47 7.86
C ARG A 120 -11.12 -17.86 7.41
N PHE A 121 -10.13 -17.72 8.29
CA PHE A 121 -8.79 -17.24 7.88
C PHE A 121 -8.11 -18.23 6.94
N LYS A 122 -8.12 -19.52 7.28
CA LYS A 122 -7.57 -20.58 6.41
C LYS A 122 -8.32 -20.67 5.07
N LYS A 123 -9.65 -20.58 5.10
CA LYS A 123 -10.47 -20.56 3.87
C LYS A 123 -10.21 -19.32 3.01
N HIS A 124 -9.97 -18.17 3.63
CA HIS A 124 -9.62 -16.93 2.95
C HIS A 124 -8.28 -17.08 2.21
N VAL A 125 -7.24 -17.58 2.89
CA VAL A 125 -5.95 -17.87 2.27
C VAL A 125 -6.12 -18.86 1.12
N GLY A 126 -6.89 -19.94 1.33
CA GLY A 126 -7.26 -20.89 0.28
C GLY A 126 -6.06 -21.60 -0.35
N GLY A 127 -6.25 -22.14 -1.56
CA GLY A 127 -5.19 -22.79 -2.35
C GLY A 127 -4.40 -21.82 -3.23
N VAL A 128 -3.46 -22.33 -4.02
CA VAL A 128 -2.52 -21.55 -4.86
C VAL A 128 -3.20 -20.49 -5.75
N ASN A 129 -4.37 -20.81 -6.30
CA ASN A 129 -5.13 -19.92 -7.19
C ASN A 129 -6.21 -19.11 -6.48
N SER A 130 -6.20 -19.07 -5.14
CA SER A 130 -7.15 -18.25 -4.38
C SER A 130 -6.97 -16.77 -4.71
N VAL A 131 -8.04 -16.01 -4.51
CA VAL A 131 -8.01 -14.55 -4.61
C VAL A 131 -6.91 -13.94 -3.74
N HIS A 132 -6.76 -14.45 -2.51
CA HIS A 132 -5.74 -14.00 -1.58
C HIS A 132 -4.33 -14.18 -2.17
N ASN A 133 -3.99 -15.39 -2.61
CA ASN A 133 -2.66 -15.69 -3.13
C ASN A 133 -2.36 -14.93 -4.44
N GLN A 134 -3.38 -14.69 -5.28
CA GLN A 134 -3.23 -13.81 -6.44
C GLN A 134 -2.93 -12.35 -6.02
N CYS A 135 -3.60 -11.84 -4.98
CA CYS A 135 -3.32 -10.50 -4.45
C CYS A 135 -1.92 -10.42 -3.82
N VAL A 136 -1.49 -11.46 -3.09
CA VAL A 136 -0.13 -11.56 -2.53
C VAL A 136 0.90 -11.49 -3.65
N LYS A 137 0.74 -12.31 -4.70
CA LYS A 137 1.64 -12.28 -5.86
C LYS A 137 1.73 -10.89 -6.50
N ARG A 138 0.59 -10.20 -6.67
CA ARG A 138 0.58 -8.82 -7.20
C ARG A 138 1.30 -7.82 -6.29
N CYS A 139 1.24 -8.02 -4.96
CA CYS A 139 2.02 -7.22 -4.01
C CYS A 139 3.53 -7.43 -4.23
N GLU A 140 3.95 -8.68 -4.37
CA GLU A 140 5.35 -9.05 -4.63
C GLU A 140 5.84 -8.48 -5.97
N ASP A 141 5.08 -8.69 -7.05
CA ASP A 141 5.39 -8.17 -8.38
C ASP A 141 5.55 -6.64 -8.37
N LEU A 142 4.65 -5.90 -7.70
CA LEU A 142 4.71 -4.44 -7.61
C LEU A 142 5.95 -3.95 -6.85
N MET A 143 6.37 -4.68 -5.81
CA MET A 143 7.58 -4.36 -5.03
C MET A 143 8.86 -4.71 -5.79
N MET A 144 8.84 -5.81 -6.57
CA MET A 144 9.97 -6.22 -7.43
C MET A 144 10.18 -5.28 -8.62
N GLN A 145 9.14 -4.65 -9.18
CA GLN A 145 9.28 -3.65 -10.25
C GLN A 145 10.26 -2.51 -9.89
N ARG A 146 10.27 -2.07 -8.63
CA ARG A 146 11.22 -1.06 -8.13
C ARG A 146 12.67 -1.57 -8.10
N GLN A 147 12.87 -2.88 -8.01
CA GLN A 147 14.18 -3.53 -8.01
C GLN A 147 14.64 -3.92 -9.42
N SER A 148 13.78 -3.77 -10.43
CA SER A 148 14.06 -4.14 -11.81
C SER A 148 14.97 -3.14 -12.54
N ILE A 149 15.55 -3.60 -13.66
CA ILE A 149 16.45 -2.85 -14.54
C ILE A 149 15.86 -1.49 -14.95
N GLN A 150 14.54 -1.37 -15.13
CA GLN A 150 13.92 -0.09 -15.51
C GLN A 150 14.16 1.00 -14.47
N THR A 151 14.09 0.67 -13.18
CA THR A 151 14.37 1.64 -12.11
C THR A 151 15.85 2.03 -12.09
N ALA A 152 16.75 1.09 -12.41
CA ALA A 152 18.17 1.37 -12.55
C ALA A 152 18.46 2.29 -13.76
N LEU A 153 17.78 2.07 -14.89
CA LEU A 153 17.88 2.91 -16.08
C LEU A 153 17.34 4.33 -15.84
N ASP A 154 16.19 4.46 -15.16
CA ASP A 154 15.62 5.77 -14.83
C ASP A 154 16.56 6.57 -13.90
N LYS A 155 17.17 5.89 -12.91
CA LYS A 155 18.17 6.51 -12.03
C LYS A 155 19.42 6.96 -12.80
N GLN A 156 19.89 6.15 -13.75
CA GLN A 156 21.01 6.51 -14.61
C GLN A 156 20.68 7.73 -15.49
N SER A 157 19.47 7.81 -16.02
CA SER A 157 18.99 8.95 -16.80
C SER A 157 18.99 10.24 -15.98
N GLU A 158 18.48 10.20 -14.74
CA GLU A 158 18.48 11.36 -13.85
C GLU A 158 19.90 11.78 -13.44
N GLN A 159 20.80 10.83 -13.18
CA GLN A 159 22.21 11.14 -12.93
C GLN A 159 22.87 11.82 -14.13
N ALA A 160 22.63 11.31 -15.35
CA ALA A 160 23.18 11.91 -16.57
C ALA A 160 22.68 13.35 -16.79
N LYS A 161 21.40 13.62 -16.49
CA LYS A 161 20.84 14.99 -16.54
C LYS A 161 21.46 15.91 -15.49
N ALA A 162 21.68 15.40 -14.27
CA ALA A 162 22.33 16.15 -13.20
C ALA A 162 23.78 16.50 -13.58
N ASP A 163 24.54 15.53 -14.08
CA ASP A 163 25.93 15.72 -14.52
C ASP A 163 26.03 16.72 -15.68
N TYR A 164 25.12 16.63 -16.65
CA TYR A 164 25.05 17.57 -17.76
C TYR A 164 24.79 19.01 -17.27
N ARG A 165 23.83 19.20 -16.36
CA ARG A 165 23.54 20.52 -15.77
C ARG A 165 24.73 21.09 -15.02
N THR A 166 25.43 20.27 -14.22
CA THR A 166 26.63 20.69 -13.50
C THR A 166 27.72 21.16 -14.45
N ARG A 167 27.98 20.42 -15.54
CA ARG A 167 28.97 20.80 -16.55
C ARG A 167 28.58 22.09 -17.27
N LEU A 168 27.31 22.23 -17.65
CA LEU A 168 26.80 23.42 -18.31
C LEU A 168 26.95 24.66 -17.44
N THR A 169 26.59 24.57 -16.15
CA THR A 169 26.76 25.66 -15.19
C THR A 169 28.23 26.05 -15.07
N ALA A 170 29.13 25.08 -14.89
CA ALA A 170 30.56 25.34 -14.80
C ALA A 170 31.12 26.02 -16.08
N SER A 171 30.71 25.58 -17.27
CA SER A 171 31.13 26.21 -18.53
C SER A 171 30.62 27.65 -18.66
N VAL A 172 29.39 27.93 -18.22
CA VAL A 172 28.83 29.28 -18.21
C VAL A 172 29.57 30.18 -17.22
N ASP A 173 29.92 29.66 -16.03
CA ASP A 173 30.67 30.41 -15.02
C ASP A 173 32.08 30.75 -15.52
N VAL A 174 32.77 29.80 -16.17
CA VAL A 174 34.08 30.05 -16.79
C VAL A 174 33.97 31.10 -17.90
N ALA A 175 32.99 30.99 -18.80
CA ALA A 175 32.79 31.98 -19.86
C ALA A 175 32.51 33.38 -19.28
N ARG A 176 31.71 33.46 -18.21
CA ARG A 176 31.44 34.72 -17.51
C ARG A 176 32.71 35.31 -16.88
N LEU A 177 33.54 34.47 -16.26
CA LEU A 177 34.79 34.90 -15.63
C LEU A 177 35.79 35.43 -16.68
N LEU A 178 35.92 34.74 -17.82
CA LEU A 178 36.74 35.19 -18.95
C LEU A 178 36.26 36.54 -19.52
N LEU A 179 34.94 36.75 -19.60
CA LEU A 179 34.38 38.03 -20.06
C LEU A 179 34.59 39.18 -19.07
N VAL A 180 34.70 38.90 -17.77
CA VAL A 180 34.90 39.92 -16.72
C VAL A 180 36.38 40.27 -16.53
N GLU A 181 37.28 39.26 -16.60
CA GLU A 181 38.72 39.45 -16.41
C GLU A 181 39.44 39.97 -17.67
N GLY A 182 38.77 39.99 -18.83
CA GLY A 182 39.25 40.68 -20.03
C GLY A 182 40.67 40.30 -20.48
N ILE A 183 40.91 39.00 -20.71
CA ILE A 183 42.06 38.53 -21.51
C ILE A 183 41.68 38.53 -22.99
#